data_AF-A0A8J4PZR8-F1
#
_entry.id   AF-A0A8J4PZR8-F1
#
_cell.length_a   1.000
_cell.length_b   1.000
_cell.length_c   1.000
_cell.angle_alpha   90.00
_cell.angle_beta   90.00
_cell.angle_gamma   90.00
#
_symmetry.space_group_name_H-M   'P 1'
#
loop_
_entity.id
_entity.type
_entity.pdbx_description
1 polymer ?
#
loop_
_entity_poly.entity_id
_entity_poly.type
_entity_poly.pdbx_seq_one_letter_code
_entity_poly.pdbx_strand_id
1 'polypeptide(L)'
;MEQGPNAPVALNGTAIPKGMEEHADWMNRPIVEDAPKEDFGEEYNSVEKLREELGNLKKVVTSISPPIEAVYRLQQVVAPENEKEALEKQLAEQESKIDQIVIQLQSFITLLEKHPEYVAYKEGVEQVIKQSKTKFNSREEHFEFGNLCKKVTQNIFKDQKVLLEKMKAIKKAKQQQ
;
A
#
# COMPACT_ATOMS: atom_id res chain seq x y z
N MET A 1 9.60 -40.22 -22.82
CA MET A 1 9.30 -38.99 -22.07
C MET A 1 8.05 -39.27 -21.27
N GLU A 2 8.20 -39.72 -20.03
CA GLU A 2 7.08 -40.01 -19.13
C GLU A 2 6.45 -38.69 -18.64
N GLN A 3 5.15 -38.54 -18.89
CA GLN A 3 4.34 -37.47 -18.31
C GLN A 3 3.97 -37.88 -16.89
N GLY A 4 4.47 -37.14 -15.89
CA GLY A 4 4.11 -37.36 -14.49
C GLY A 4 2.62 -37.08 -14.23
N PRO A 5 2.00 -37.73 -13.22
CA PRO A 5 0.56 -37.66 -13.02
C PRO A 5 0.12 -36.27 -12.55
N ASN A 6 -0.80 -35.68 -13.32
CA ASN A 6 -1.48 -34.42 -13.04
C ASN A 6 -2.53 -34.64 -11.94
N ALA A 7 -2.13 -34.46 -10.68
CA ALA A 7 -3.05 -34.55 -9.54
C ALA A 7 -3.78 -33.20 -9.32
N PRO A 8 -5.12 -33.20 -9.15
CA PRO A 8 -5.87 -31.98 -8.89
C PRO A 8 -5.52 -31.40 -7.52
N VAL A 9 -5.11 -30.13 -7.49
CA VAL A 9 -4.78 -29.41 -6.25
C VAL A 9 -6.09 -28.99 -5.56
N ALA A 10 -6.32 -29.46 -4.33
CA ALA A 10 -7.49 -29.10 -3.55
C ALA A 10 -7.44 -27.60 -3.15
N LEU A 11 -8.48 -26.84 -3.51
CA LEU A 11 -8.61 -25.38 -3.35
C LEU A 11 -8.70 -24.88 -1.88
N ASN A 12 -8.60 -25.80 -0.92
CA ASN A 12 -8.87 -25.59 0.51
C ASN A 12 -7.61 -25.51 1.37
N GLY A 13 -6.41 -25.38 0.76
CA GLY A 13 -5.17 -25.08 1.48
C GLY A 13 -4.64 -26.19 2.40
N THR A 14 -5.29 -27.35 2.42
CA THR A 14 -4.96 -28.49 3.28
C THR A 14 -4.08 -29.55 2.60
N ALA A 15 -3.68 -29.34 1.35
CA ALA A 15 -2.83 -30.29 0.63
C ALA A 15 -1.38 -30.21 1.12
N ILE A 16 -1.00 -31.13 2.01
CA ILE A 16 0.38 -31.34 2.43
C ILE A 16 1.12 -32.08 1.29
N PRO A 17 2.27 -31.59 0.81
CA PRO A 17 3.06 -32.29 -0.20
C PRO A 17 3.45 -33.69 0.27
N LYS A 18 3.34 -34.68 -0.63
CA LYS A 18 3.68 -36.09 -0.34
C LYS A 18 5.14 -36.17 0.13
N GLY A 19 5.37 -36.65 1.36
CA GLY A 19 6.70 -36.69 2.00
C GLY A 19 7.01 -35.53 2.97
N MET A 20 6.10 -34.58 3.19
CA MET A 20 6.20 -33.54 4.23
C MET A 20 5.20 -33.74 5.38
N GLU A 21 4.60 -34.92 5.49
CA GLU A 21 3.59 -35.26 6.49
C GLU A 21 4.14 -35.17 7.92
N GLU A 22 5.41 -35.54 8.16
CA GLU A 22 6.06 -35.46 9.48
C GLU A 22 6.35 -34.03 9.97
N HIS A 23 6.29 -33.01 9.10
CA HIS A 23 6.58 -31.62 9.45
C HIS A 23 5.34 -30.70 9.39
N ALA A 24 4.19 -31.26 9.04
CA ALA A 24 2.95 -30.53 8.82
C ALA A 24 2.08 -30.38 10.07
N ASP A 25 2.68 -30.28 11.25
CA ASP A 25 1.95 -30.15 12.53
C ASP A 25 1.55 -28.69 12.82
N TRP A 26 1.27 -27.90 11.77
CA TRP A 26 0.84 -26.52 11.90
C TRP A 26 -0.59 -26.40 12.44
N MET A 27 -1.42 -27.44 12.27
CA MET A 27 -2.77 -27.52 12.85
C MET A 27 -2.78 -27.80 14.36
N ASN A 28 -1.71 -28.37 14.94
CA ASN A 28 -1.58 -28.60 16.38
C ASN A 28 -0.74 -27.53 17.09
N ARG A 29 -0.37 -26.43 16.41
CA ARG A 29 0.27 -25.32 17.10
C ARG A 29 -0.73 -24.75 18.11
N PRO A 30 -0.32 -24.55 19.37
CA PRO A 30 -1.17 -23.87 20.33
C PRO A 30 -1.56 -22.52 19.72
N ILE A 31 -2.87 -22.27 19.67
CA ILE A 31 -3.41 -20.95 19.33
C ILE A 31 -2.85 -20.03 20.41
N VAL A 32 -1.82 -19.26 20.07
CA VAL A 32 -1.30 -18.22 20.94
C VAL A 32 -2.43 -17.20 21.01
N GLU A 33 -3.19 -17.22 22.10
CA GLU A 33 -4.14 -16.15 22.40
C GLU A 33 -3.37 -14.83 22.30
N ASP A 34 -3.90 -13.88 21.52
CA ASP A 34 -3.32 -12.54 21.38
C ASP A 34 -3.02 -12.01 22.78
N ALA A 35 -1.73 -11.88 23.10
CA ALA A 35 -1.32 -11.38 24.40
C ALA A 35 -2.02 -10.03 24.64
N PRO A 36 -2.57 -9.79 25.84
CA PRO A 36 -3.26 -8.55 26.13
C PRO A 36 -2.34 -7.39 25.78
N LYS A 37 -2.83 -6.49 24.92
CA LYS A 37 -2.04 -5.37 24.38
C LYS A 37 -1.53 -4.55 25.57
N GLU A 38 -0.23 -4.63 25.84
CA GLU A 38 0.39 -3.90 26.94
C GLU A 38 0.16 -2.39 26.74
N ASP A 39 -0.49 -1.74 27.72
CA ASP A 39 -0.75 -0.31 27.67
C ASP A 39 0.48 0.47 28.18
N PHE A 40 1.24 1.01 27.25
CA PHE A 40 2.40 1.85 27.54
C PHE A 40 2.00 3.32 27.78
N GLY A 41 0.71 3.64 27.83
CA GLY A 41 0.15 4.97 28.11
C GLY A 41 -0.22 5.76 26.85
N GLU A 42 -0.90 6.90 27.08
CA GLU A 42 -1.48 7.74 26.02
C GLU A 42 -0.46 8.22 24.98
N GLU A 43 0.74 8.60 25.42
CA GLU A 43 1.83 9.03 24.54
C GLU A 43 2.23 7.91 23.56
N TYR A 44 2.42 6.69 24.05
CA TYR A 44 2.73 5.54 23.20
C TYR A 44 1.61 5.28 22.19
N ASN A 45 0.36 5.28 22.65
CA ASN A 45 -0.81 5.01 21.82
C ASN A 45 -0.97 6.06 20.70
N SER A 46 -0.70 7.34 21.01
CA SER A 46 -0.69 8.42 20.01
C SER A 46 0.40 8.22 18.95
N VAL A 47 1.62 7.86 19.37
CA VAL A 47 2.75 7.63 18.44
C VAL A 47 2.51 6.38 17.58
N GLU A 48 1.96 5.32 18.17
CA GLU A 48 1.58 4.09 17.46
C GLU A 48 0.56 4.38 16.37
N LYS A 49 -0.54 5.06 16.73
CA LYS A 49 -1.60 5.44 15.80
C LYS A 49 -1.07 6.28 14.64
N LEU A 50 -0.27 7.30 14.93
CA LEU A 50 0.34 8.14 13.89
C LEU A 50 1.24 7.32 12.95
N ARG A 51 2.02 6.37 13.48
CA ARG A 51 2.87 5.50 12.67
C ARG A 51 2.04 4.60 11.74
N GLU A 52 0.91 4.10 12.21
CA GLU A 52 -0.05 3.32 11.42
C GLU A 52 -0.70 4.16 10.32
N GLU A 53 -1.16 5.36 10.64
CA GLU A 53 -1.76 6.31 9.70
C GLU A 53 -0.78 6.68 8.58
N LEU A 54 0.47 7.00 8.91
CA LEU A 54 1.53 7.20 7.92
C LEU A 54 1.78 5.94 7.07
N GLY A 55 1.68 4.75 7.68
CA GLY A 55 1.80 3.48 6.97
C GLY A 55 0.69 3.26 5.95
N ASN A 56 -0.53 3.65 6.30
CA ASN A 56 -1.68 3.57 5.41
C ASN A 56 -1.56 4.60 4.29
N LEU A 57 -1.17 5.85 4.58
CA LEU A 57 -0.87 6.86 3.58
C LEU A 57 0.16 6.35 2.56
N LYS A 58 1.27 5.77 3.03
CA LYS A 58 2.30 5.19 2.16
C LYS A 58 1.73 4.13 1.22
N LYS A 59 0.86 3.24 1.72
CA LYS A 59 0.22 2.19 0.89
C LYS A 59 -0.64 2.82 -0.20
N VAL A 60 -1.45 3.81 0.15
CA VAL A 60 -2.34 4.51 -0.80
C VAL A 60 -1.55 5.27 -1.87
N VAL A 61 -0.47 5.97 -1.48
CA VAL A 61 0.43 6.61 -2.46
C VAL A 61 1.08 5.59 -3.38
N THR A 62 1.40 4.38 -2.88
CA THR A 62 1.99 3.31 -3.71
C THR A 62 0.95 2.69 -4.65
N SER A 63 -0.33 2.60 -4.24
CA SER A 63 -1.37 1.97 -5.04
C SER A 63 -1.84 2.79 -6.24
N ILE A 64 -1.48 4.08 -6.32
CA ILE A 64 -1.88 4.93 -7.45
C ILE A 64 -1.07 4.67 -8.72
N SER A 65 0.17 4.18 -8.61
CA SER A 65 1.04 3.98 -9.76
C SER A 65 0.53 2.93 -10.76
N PRO A 66 0.04 1.75 -10.34
CA PRO A 66 -0.47 0.75 -11.28
C PRO A 66 -1.64 1.21 -12.18
N PRO A 67 -2.72 1.84 -11.68
CA PRO A 67 -3.81 2.29 -12.56
C PRO A 67 -3.37 3.47 -13.45
N ILE A 68 -2.47 4.33 -13.00
CA ILE A 68 -1.89 5.40 -13.83
C ILE A 68 -1.07 4.82 -15.00
N GLU A 69 -0.20 3.86 -14.74
CA GLU A 69 0.55 3.14 -15.78
C GLU A 69 -0.41 2.42 -16.75
N ALA A 70 -1.50 1.84 -16.24
CA ALA A 70 -2.51 1.21 -17.08
C ALA A 70 -3.20 2.22 -18.01
N VAL A 71 -3.65 3.37 -17.49
CA VAL A 71 -4.23 4.45 -18.29
C VAL A 71 -3.23 4.93 -19.35
N TYR A 72 -1.99 5.20 -18.96
CA TYR A 72 -0.94 5.65 -19.88
C TYR A 72 -0.71 4.65 -21.03
N ARG A 73 -0.67 3.34 -20.73
CA ARG A 73 -0.54 2.30 -21.77
C ARG A 73 -1.77 2.19 -22.66
N LEU A 74 -2.97 2.19 -22.07
CA LEU A 74 -4.23 2.08 -22.82
C LEU A 74 -4.43 3.27 -23.76
N GLN A 75 -4.00 4.47 -23.38
CA GLN A 75 -4.04 5.66 -24.22
C GLN A 75 -3.13 5.58 -25.45
N GLN A 76 -2.12 4.69 -25.46
CA GLN A 76 -1.23 4.47 -26.59
C GLN A 76 -1.72 3.38 -27.56
N VAL A 77 -2.78 2.65 -27.20
CA VAL A 77 -3.33 1.57 -28.03
C VAL A 77 -4.17 2.17 -29.17
N VAL A 78 -3.82 1.82 -30.41
CA VAL A 78 -4.67 2.09 -31.57
C VAL A 78 -5.61 0.90 -31.76
N ALA A 79 -6.85 1.02 -31.30
CA ALA A 79 -7.85 -0.04 -31.41
C ALA A 79 -8.63 0.05 -32.73
N PRO A 80 -8.92 -1.10 -33.38
CA PRO A 80 -9.88 -1.16 -34.48
C PRO A 80 -11.29 -0.80 -34.00
N GLU A 81 -12.17 -0.41 -34.92
CA GLU A 81 -13.48 0.18 -34.59
C GLU A 81 -14.39 -0.72 -33.74
N ASN A 82 -14.29 -2.04 -33.92
CA ASN A 82 -15.01 -3.06 -33.15
C ASN A 82 -14.48 -3.24 -31.71
N GLU A 83 -13.32 -2.70 -31.37
CA GLU A 83 -12.68 -2.83 -30.05
C GLU A 83 -12.64 -1.50 -29.28
N LYS A 84 -13.05 -0.39 -29.91
CA LYS A 84 -13.09 0.95 -29.28
C LYS A 84 -13.90 0.96 -27.99
N GLU A 85 -15.11 0.40 -28.00
CA GLU A 85 -15.98 0.39 -26.82
C GLU A 85 -15.38 -0.39 -25.64
N ALA A 86 -14.68 -1.50 -25.93
CA ALA A 86 -13.98 -2.28 -24.91
C ALA A 86 -12.79 -1.51 -24.33
N LEU A 87 -12.04 -0.80 -25.18
CA LEU A 87 -10.92 0.06 -24.76
C LEU A 87 -11.41 1.23 -23.87
N GLU A 88 -12.48 1.91 -24.28
CA GLU A 88 -13.10 3.00 -23.52
C GLU A 88 -13.58 2.52 -22.14
N LYS A 89 -14.21 1.34 -22.08
CA LYS A 89 -14.63 0.74 -20.80
C LYS A 89 -13.43 0.45 -19.88
N GLN A 90 -12.33 -0.06 -20.43
CA GLN A 90 -11.12 -0.32 -19.64
C GLN A 90 -10.49 0.98 -19.12
N LEU A 91 -10.43 2.03 -19.95
CA LEU A 91 -9.96 3.36 -19.53
C LEU A 91 -10.80 3.91 -18.38
N ALA A 92 -12.13 3.91 -18.53
CA ALA A 92 -13.05 4.40 -17.51
C ALA A 92 -12.93 3.62 -16.18
N GLU A 93 -12.68 2.30 -16.24
CA GLU A 93 -12.45 1.49 -15.05
C GLU A 93 -11.17 1.91 -14.30
N GLN A 94 -10.07 2.17 -15.03
CA GLN A 94 -8.82 2.61 -14.40
C GLN A 94 -8.91 4.04 -13.88
N GLU A 95 -9.59 4.94 -14.60
CA GLU A 95 -9.86 6.31 -14.13
C GLU A 95 -10.70 6.30 -12.85
N SER A 96 -11.72 5.46 -12.76
CA SER A 96 -12.51 5.27 -11.53
C SER A 96 -11.66 4.78 -10.35
N LYS A 97 -10.70 3.87 -10.58
CA LYS A 97 -9.76 3.44 -9.54
C LYS A 97 -8.86 4.59 -9.08
N ILE A 98 -8.38 5.42 -10.01
CA ILE A 98 -7.58 6.61 -9.68
C ILE A 98 -8.41 7.56 -8.82
N ASP A 99 -9.66 7.83 -9.19
CA ASP A 99 -10.55 8.71 -8.43
C ASP A 99 -10.79 8.22 -7.01
N GLN A 100 -11.03 6.91 -6.82
CA GLN A 100 -11.17 6.30 -5.50
C GLN A 100 -9.90 6.48 -4.65
N ILE A 101 -8.72 6.30 -5.24
CA ILE A 101 -7.44 6.50 -4.55
C ILE A 101 -7.22 7.98 -4.22
N VAL A 102 -7.59 8.89 -5.12
CA VAL A 102 -7.52 10.34 -4.88
C VAL A 102 -8.40 10.75 -3.70
N ILE A 103 -9.62 10.23 -3.61
CA ILE A 103 -10.52 10.47 -2.46
C ILE A 103 -9.86 10.00 -1.16
N GLN A 104 -9.23 8.82 -1.18
CA GLN A 104 -8.50 8.33 -0.01
C GLN A 104 -7.34 9.25 0.37
N LEU A 105 -6.51 9.68 -0.60
CA LEU A 105 -5.40 10.61 -0.37
C LEU A 105 -5.88 11.96 0.19
N GLN A 106 -7.03 12.46 -0.26
CA GLN A 106 -7.62 13.69 0.26
C GLN A 106 -8.00 13.56 1.74
N SER A 107 -8.49 12.39 2.18
CA SER A 107 -8.79 12.19 3.61
C SER A 107 -7.55 12.24 4.51
N PHE A 108 -6.38 11.85 3.98
CA PHE A 108 -5.10 11.97 4.68
C PHE A 108 -4.56 13.41 4.72
N ILE A 109 -4.97 14.31 3.80
CA ILE A 109 -4.58 15.73 3.89
C ILE A 109 -5.11 16.34 5.19
N THR A 110 -6.39 16.11 5.49
CA THR A 110 -7.02 16.60 6.74
C THR A 110 -6.33 16.04 7.99
N LEU A 111 -5.77 14.83 7.89
CA LEU A 111 -4.99 14.21 8.96
C LEU A 111 -3.64 14.92 9.13
N LEU A 112 -2.91 15.12 8.04
CA LEU A 112 -1.63 15.81 8.04
C LEU A 112 -1.73 17.28 8.48
N GLU A 113 -2.87 17.94 8.26
CA GLU A 113 -3.12 19.30 8.76
C GLU A 113 -3.14 19.40 10.28
N LYS A 114 -3.46 18.32 11.00
CA LYS A 114 -3.40 18.26 12.46
C LYS A 114 -1.97 18.13 13.00
N HIS A 115 -1.02 17.85 12.11
CA HIS A 115 0.38 17.59 12.43
C HIS A 115 1.29 18.53 11.62
N PRO A 116 1.50 19.77 12.07
CA PRO A 116 2.30 20.77 11.36
C PRO A 116 3.75 20.35 11.11
N GLU A 117 4.27 19.38 11.87
CA GLU A 117 5.57 18.75 11.62
C GLU A 117 5.65 17.98 10.28
N TYR A 118 4.51 17.68 9.65
CA TYR A 118 4.40 16.89 8.43
C TYR A 118 3.94 17.68 7.19
N VAL A 119 4.13 19.00 7.17
CA VAL A 119 3.78 19.87 6.03
C VAL A 119 4.37 19.37 4.71
N ALA A 120 5.61 18.87 4.70
CA ALA A 120 6.24 18.33 3.50
C ALA A 120 5.50 17.10 2.92
N TYR A 121 4.81 16.32 3.76
CA TYR A 121 3.99 15.19 3.29
C TYR A 121 2.68 15.67 2.69
N LYS A 122 2.08 16.70 3.28
CA LYS A 122 0.89 17.33 2.72
C LYS A 122 1.19 17.84 1.31
N GLU A 123 2.25 18.63 1.15
CA GLU A 123 2.66 19.16 -0.16
C GLU A 123 2.95 18.04 -1.17
N GLY A 124 3.66 16.98 -0.73
CA GLY A 124 3.95 15.83 -1.58
C GLY A 124 2.69 15.09 -2.03
N VAL A 125 1.73 14.86 -1.13
CA VAL A 125 0.46 14.20 -1.42
C VAL A 125 -0.43 15.07 -2.31
N GLU A 126 -0.47 16.37 -2.08
CA GLU A 126 -1.17 17.34 -2.94
C GLU A 126 -0.60 17.34 -4.36
N GLN A 127 0.72 17.26 -4.51
CA GLN A 127 1.36 17.11 -5.83
C GLN A 127 0.98 15.79 -6.50
N VAL A 128 0.94 14.68 -5.75
CA VAL A 128 0.49 13.37 -6.28
C VAL A 128 -0.94 13.46 -6.78
N ILE A 129 -1.86 14.03 -6.00
CA ILE A 129 -3.26 14.23 -6.39
C ILE A 129 -3.38 15.13 -7.61
N LYS A 130 -2.59 16.20 -7.68
CA LYS A 130 -2.62 17.14 -8.80
C LYS A 130 -2.17 16.46 -10.10
N GLN A 131 -1.04 15.76 -10.07
CA GLN A 131 -0.49 15.08 -11.24
C GLN A 131 -1.31 13.85 -11.64
N SER A 132 -1.94 13.15 -10.70
CA SER A 132 -2.77 11.99 -11.03
C SER A 132 -4.03 12.35 -11.84
N LYS A 133 -4.46 13.61 -11.81
CA LYS A 133 -5.60 14.13 -12.58
C LYS A 133 -5.20 14.65 -13.97
N THR A 134 -3.90 14.72 -14.26
CA THR A 134 -3.41 15.18 -15.57
C THR A 134 -3.19 14.00 -16.50
N LYS A 135 -3.40 14.21 -17.80
CA LYS A 135 -3.01 13.23 -18.82
C LYS A 135 -1.50 13.29 -19.02
N PHE A 136 -0.85 12.13 -19.01
CA PHE A 136 0.58 11.97 -19.27
C PHE A 136 0.81 11.90 -20.78
N ASN A 137 1.33 12.97 -21.35
CA ASN A 137 1.55 13.07 -22.80
C ASN A 137 2.91 12.52 -23.22
N SER A 138 3.80 12.30 -22.26
CA SER A 138 5.13 11.77 -22.51
C SER A 138 5.52 10.71 -21.48
N ARG A 139 6.46 9.85 -21.89
CA ARG A 139 7.10 8.89 -20.99
C ARG A 139 7.83 9.57 -19.83
N GLU A 140 8.34 10.77 -20.07
CA GLU A 140 9.06 11.57 -19.08
C GLU A 140 8.12 12.04 -17.97
N GLU A 141 6.97 12.62 -18.32
CA GLU A 141 5.94 13.02 -17.34
C GLU A 141 5.48 11.82 -16.48
N HIS A 142 5.27 10.66 -17.11
CA HIS A 142 4.90 9.45 -16.38
C HIS A 142 6.02 8.98 -15.43
N PHE A 143 7.28 9.06 -15.87
CA PHE A 143 8.44 8.73 -15.05
C PHE A 143 8.63 9.69 -13.87
N GLU A 144 8.43 10.99 -14.09
CA GLU A 144 8.46 12.02 -13.06
C GLU A 144 7.39 11.78 -11.97
N PHE A 145 6.18 11.39 -12.37
CA PHE A 145 5.14 11.00 -11.42
C PHE A 145 5.55 9.80 -10.56
N GLY A 146 6.14 8.77 -11.18
CA GLY A 146 6.70 7.63 -10.45
C GLY A 146 7.77 8.06 -9.42
N ASN A 147 8.64 8.99 -9.79
CA ASN A 147 9.66 9.54 -8.88
C ASN A 147 9.04 10.35 -7.73
N LEU A 148 7.98 11.11 -8.00
CA LEU A 148 7.24 11.84 -6.98
C LEU A 148 6.65 10.87 -5.94
N CYS A 149 5.92 9.85 -6.38
CA CYS A 149 5.36 8.81 -5.50
C CYS A 149 6.46 8.13 -4.67
N LYS A 150 7.60 7.80 -5.30
CA LYS A 150 8.76 7.20 -4.62
C LYS A 150 9.36 8.14 -3.57
N LYS A 151 9.51 9.43 -3.87
CA LYS A 151 10.03 10.43 -2.93
C LYS A 151 9.14 10.55 -1.69
N VAL A 152 7.82 10.65 -1.89
CA VAL A 152 6.84 10.74 -0.78
C VAL A 152 6.91 9.49 0.10
N THR A 153 6.86 8.29 -0.51
CA THR A 153 6.89 7.01 0.22
C THR A 153 8.21 6.77 0.96
N GLN A 154 9.35 7.22 0.40
CA GLN A 154 10.65 7.15 1.08
C GLN A 154 10.72 8.05 2.30
N ASN A 155 10.20 9.27 2.21
CA ASN A 155 10.22 10.17 3.37
C ASN A 155 9.30 9.67 4.47
N ILE A 156 8.09 9.21 4.13
CA ILE A 156 7.19 8.56 5.09
C ILE A 156 7.90 7.40 5.80
N PHE A 157 8.63 6.56 5.07
CA PHE A 157 9.35 5.44 5.66
C PHE A 157 10.46 5.86 6.63
N LYS A 158 11.15 6.98 6.37
CA LYS A 158 12.15 7.53 7.32
C LYS A 158 11.47 7.93 8.63
N ASP A 159 10.34 8.61 8.56
CA ASP A 159 9.62 9.04 9.78
C ASP A 159 8.97 7.89 10.52
N GLN A 160 8.48 6.86 9.82
CA GLN A 160 8.03 5.64 10.48
C GLN A 160 9.14 4.95 11.29
N LYS A 161 10.41 5.08 10.89
CA LYS A 161 11.54 4.61 11.70
C LYS A 161 11.74 5.49 12.94
N VAL A 162 11.67 6.81 12.78
CA VAL A 162 11.77 7.75 13.93
C VAL A 162 10.67 7.49 14.96
N LEU A 163 9.43 7.31 14.52
CA LEU A 163 8.30 6.97 15.40
C LEU A 163 8.50 5.61 16.08
N LEU A 164 9.04 4.62 15.38
CA LEU A 164 9.36 3.33 15.98
C LEU A 164 10.42 3.44 17.08
N GLU A 165 11.47 4.24 16.87
CA GLU A 165 12.48 4.48 17.90
C GLU A 165 11.91 5.24 19.10
N LYS A 166 11.00 6.22 18.88
CA LYS A 166 10.25 6.87 19.96
C LYS A 166 9.41 5.88 20.77
N MET A 167 8.67 5.00 20.09
CA MET A 167 7.89 3.93 20.74
C MET A 167 8.77 3.04 21.61
N LYS A 168 9.93 2.61 21.12
CA LYS A 168 10.89 1.80 21.90
C LYS A 168 11.42 2.55 23.11
N ALA A 169 11.71 3.84 22.99
CA ALA A 169 12.18 4.66 24.10
C ALA A 169 11.13 4.76 25.21
N ILE A 170 9.85 4.97 24.85
CA ILE A 170 8.74 5.01 25.81
C ILE A 170 8.58 3.66 26.52
N LYS A 171 8.61 2.54 25.77
CA LYS A 171 8.57 1.19 26.35
C LYS A 171 9.70 0.97 27.36
N LYS A 172 10.93 1.34 27.00
CA LYS A 172 12.10 1.20 27.86
C LYS A 172 11.99 2.04 29.14
N ALA A 173 11.50 3.28 29.03
CA ALA A 173 11.31 4.14 30.19
C ALA A 173 10.26 3.58 31.17
N LYS A 174 9.15 3.03 30.65
CA LYS A 174 8.10 2.38 31.43
C LYS A 174 8.56 1.08 32.10
N GLN A 175 9.45 0.33 31.48
CA GLN A 175 10.02 -0.90 32.06
C GLN A 175 11.11 -0.64 33.12
N GLN A 176 11.62 0.60 33.21
CA GLN A 176 12.62 1.04 34.19
C GLN A 176 12.01 1.80 35.37
N GLN A 177 10.69 2.04 35.36
CA GLN A 177 9.89 2.52 36.49
C GLN A 177 9.29 1.33 37.25
#